data_AF-A0A4Q7ZMD6-F1
#
_entry.id   AF-A0A4Q7ZMD6-F1
#
_cell.length_a   1.000
_cell.length_b   1.000
_cell.length_c   1.000
_cell.angle_alpha   90.00
_cell.angle_beta   90.00
_cell.angle_gamma   90.00
#
_symmetry.space_group_name_H-M   'P 1'
#
loop_
_entity.id
_entity.type
_entity.pdbx_description
1 polymer ?
#
loop_
_entity_poly.entity_id
_entity_poly.type
_entity_poly.pdbx_seq_one_letter_code
_entity_poly.pdbx_strand_id
1 'polypeptide(L)'
;MSAPLGPALTAQVRRRFAAAGVEATPAAVVTAVRGEPVAAVLGDTTLLRLADQVRDHLVGAGPLAPLLADDQVTDVLVNGREVWVDRGQGLRRVRVDVGGPDDVRRLAQRLAAACGRRLDDGQPYADARLPDGTRLHAVLPPVATGGPYLSLRTFRHRPYTLAELVEHGTVPAVVAPLLGAVVAARLAYLVVGGTGSGKTTLLGTLLGLVPPTERIVLVEDAAELRPVHPHVVGLQARTSNVEGAGAVDLTDLVRQALRMRPDRLVVGECRGAEVVDLLGALNTGHDGGAGTLHANTPADVPARLEALGMLGGLSRAALHAQVLAALQVILHVRRTGSGRVLESVSVLRPAGERHLATVVPAWRRVHGTGSGAAVLARLLAERGTPAPSVLADPAPVRSGVGAPPSGRGRV
;
A
#
# COMPACT_ATOMS: atom_id res chain seq x y z
N MET A 1 -18.19 -17.47 41.60
CA MET A 1 -18.12 -16.95 40.22
C MET A 1 -17.50 -15.57 40.29
N SER A 2 -16.18 -15.46 40.11
CA SER A 2 -15.52 -14.15 40.09
C SER A 2 -15.86 -13.46 38.78
N ALA A 3 -16.39 -12.24 38.84
CA ALA A 3 -16.47 -11.38 37.67
C ALA A 3 -15.09 -11.31 37.01
N PRO A 4 -14.99 -11.20 35.66
CA PRO A 4 -13.71 -10.97 35.03
C PRO A 4 -13.09 -9.72 35.67
N LEU A 5 -11.88 -9.83 36.21
CA LEU A 5 -11.24 -8.76 36.99
C LEU A 5 -11.01 -7.48 36.16
N GLY A 6 -11.04 -7.58 34.82
CA GLY A 6 -10.73 -6.51 33.88
C GLY A 6 -11.69 -5.29 33.89
N PRO A 7 -13.02 -5.45 33.73
CA PRO A 7 -13.93 -4.30 33.60
C PRO A 7 -14.05 -3.45 34.88
N ALA A 8 -14.10 -4.09 36.04
CA ALA A 8 -14.19 -3.41 37.33
C ALA A 8 -12.91 -2.60 37.62
N LEU A 9 -11.75 -3.22 37.40
CA LEU A 9 -10.45 -2.56 37.53
C LEU A 9 -10.31 -1.38 36.56
N THR A 10 -10.70 -1.57 35.30
CA THR A 10 -10.67 -0.51 34.28
C THR A 10 -11.54 0.68 34.69
N ALA A 11 -12.74 0.44 35.21
CA ALA A 11 -13.61 1.52 35.71
C ALA A 11 -12.97 2.27 36.90
N GLN A 12 -12.26 1.56 37.78
CA GLN A 12 -11.60 2.13 38.94
C GLN A 12 -10.41 3.01 38.57
N VAL A 13 -9.51 2.50 37.71
CA VAL A 13 -8.37 3.27 37.18
C VAL A 13 -8.85 4.50 36.39
N ARG A 14 -9.92 4.37 35.59
CA ARG A 14 -10.52 5.51 34.87
C ARG A 14 -10.99 6.61 35.80
N ARG A 15 -11.72 6.27 36.87
CA ARG A 15 -12.17 7.23 37.89
C ARG A 15 -10.99 7.93 38.55
N ARG A 16 -9.93 7.18 38.86
CA ARG A 16 -8.70 7.73 39.45
C ARG A 16 -8.04 8.76 38.52
N PHE A 17 -7.91 8.45 37.24
CA PHE A 17 -7.30 9.37 36.28
C PHE A 17 -8.16 10.61 36.04
N ALA A 18 -9.48 10.44 35.93
CA ALA A 18 -10.41 11.56 35.81
C ALA A 18 -10.36 12.50 37.03
N ALA A 19 -10.28 11.95 38.26
CA ALA A 19 -10.19 12.74 39.48
C ALA A 19 -8.83 13.45 39.63
N ALA A 20 -7.74 12.83 39.17
CA ALA A 20 -6.39 13.37 39.31
C ALA A 20 -5.95 14.25 38.13
N GLY A 21 -6.71 14.31 37.04
CA GLY A 21 -6.32 15.00 35.81
C GLY A 21 -5.06 14.41 35.15
N VAL A 22 -4.76 13.13 35.40
CA VAL A 22 -3.54 12.47 34.93
C VAL A 22 -3.77 11.85 33.55
N GLU A 23 -2.84 12.11 32.63
CA GLU A 23 -2.84 11.47 31.31
C GLU A 23 -2.47 9.97 31.42
N ALA A 24 -3.18 9.13 30.67
CA ALA A 24 -3.09 7.68 30.78
C ALA A 24 -1.86 7.08 30.05
N THR A 25 -0.66 7.48 30.47
CA THR A 25 0.60 6.94 29.94
C THR A 25 0.83 5.48 30.39
N PRO A 26 1.66 4.68 29.68
CA PRO A 26 1.96 3.30 30.08
C PRO A 26 2.45 3.20 31.53
N ALA A 27 3.36 4.07 31.94
CA ALA A 27 3.90 4.11 33.30
C ALA A 27 2.81 4.48 34.34
N ALA A 28 1.94 5.45 34.02
CA ALA A 28 0.85 5.85 34.89
C ALA A 28 -0.17 4.71 35.06
N VAL A 29 -0.52 3.99 33.98
CA VAL A 29 -1.46 2.86 34.03
C VAL A 29 -0.90 1.71 34.85
N VAL A 30 0.37 1.34 34.66
CA VAL A 30 1.03 0.30 35.46
C VAL A 30 1.04 0.69 36.94
N THR A 31 1.37 1.94 37.25
CA THR A 31 1.39 2.46 38.62
C THR A 31 -0.01 2.43 39.24
N ALA A 32 -1.03 2.82 38.48
CA ALA A 32 -2.42 2.81 38.94
C ALA A 32 -2.92 1.40 39.19
N VAL A 33 -2.67 0.46 38.26
CA VAL A 33 -3.05 -0.94 38.42
C VAL A 33 -2.34 -1.56 39.62
N ARG A 34 -1.03 -1.32 39.79
CA ARG A 34 -0.27 -1.79 40.96
C ARG A 34 -0.81 -1.23 42.27
N GLY A 35 -1.35 -0.02 42.26
CA GLY A 35 -1.96 0.61 43.42
C GLY A 35 -3.35 0.08 43.80
N GLU A 36 -3.93 -0.81 43.00
CA GLU A 36 -5.25 -1.40 43.29
C GLU A 36 -5.11 -2.66 44.17
N PRO A 37 -5.97 -2.86 45.19
CA PRO A 37 -5.86 -3.97 46.13
C PRO A 37 -5.83 -5.36 45.46
N VAL A 38 -6.53 -5.48 44.34
CA VAL A 38 -6.59 -6.69 43.51
C VAL A 38 -5.24 -7.05 42.88
N ALA A 39 -4.36 -6.08 42.63
CA ALA A 39 -3.07 -6.29 41.99
C ALA A 39 -1.95 -6.66 42.97
N ALA A 40 -2.16 -6.46 44.28
CA ALA A 40 -1.16 -6.71 45.33
C ALA A 40 -0.72 -8.19 45.44
N VAL A 41 -1.50 -9.13 44.88
CA VAL A 41 -1.25 -10.57 44.94
C VAL A 41 -0.86 -11.15 43.56
N LEU A 42 -0.71 -10.30 42.53
CA LEU A 42 -0.39 -10.73 41.17
C LEU A 42 1.13 -10.72 40.93
N GLY A 43 1.65 -11.75 40.29
CA GLY A 43 3.03 -11.73 39.78
C GLY A 43 3.23 -10.72 38.65
N ASP A 44 4.47 -10.24 38.46
CA ASP A 44 4.80 -9.13 37.55
C ASP A 44 4.27 -9.32 36.11
N THR A 45 4.39 -10.52 35.54
CA THR A 45 3.89 -10.82 34.18
C THR A 45 2.36 -10.69 34.08
N THR A 46 1.63 -11.04 35.14
CA THR A 46 0.17 -10.92 35.18
C THR A 46 -0.25 -9.47 35.39
N LEU A 47 0.50 -8.73 36.22
CA LEU A 47 0.28 -7.30 36.43
C LEU A 47 0.50 -6.50 35.14
N LEU A 48 1.57 -6.80 34.37
CA LEU A 48 1.84 -6.15 33.09
C LEU A 48 0.72 -6.42 32.06
N ARG A 49 0.28 -7.68 31.91
CA ARG A 49 -0.86 -8.01 31.02
C ARG A 49 -2.13 -7.27 31.42
N LEU A 50 -2.40 -7.15 32.72
CA LEU A 50 -3.58 -6.47 33.23
C LEU A 50 -3.51 -4.95 33.01
N ALA A 51 -2.31 -4.38 33.19
CA ALA A 51 -2.05 -2.97 32.88
C ALA A 51 -2.19 -2.68 31.39
N ASP A 52 -1.71 -3.56 30.51
CA ASP A 52 -1.91 -3.45 29.06
C ASP A 52 -3.41 -3.51 28.71
N GLN A 53 -4.17 -4.45 29.28
CA GLN A 53 -5.62 -4.51 29.09
C GLN A 53 -6.32 -3.24 29.54
N VAL A 54 -5.98 -2.71 30.72
CA VAL A 54 -6.55 -1.45 31.24
C VAL A 54 -6.19 -0.28 30.34
N ARG A 55 -4.93 -0.16 29.91
CA ARG A 55 -4.47 0.87 28.97
C ARG A 55 -5.26 0.79 27.66
N ASP A 56 -5.42 -0.40 27.10
CA ASP A 56 -6.12 -0.59 25.84
C ASP A 56 -7.60 -0.19 25.96
N HIS A 57 -8.22 -0.35 27.13
CA HIS A 57 -9.58 0.16 27.38
C HIS A 57 -9.65 1.67 27.65
N LEU A 58 -8.60 2.26 28.22
CA LEU A 58 -8.56 3.69 28.58
C LEU A 58 -8.19 4.58 27.41
N VAL A 59 -7.25 4.16 26.57
CA VAL A 59 -6.68 4.95 25.47
C VAL A 59 -6.52 4.18 24.16
N GLY A 60 -6.58 2.85 24.19
CA GLY A 60 -6.41 2.02 23.00
C GLY A 60 -7.71 1.52 22.37
N ALA A 61 -7.58 0.47 21.56
CA ALA A 61 -8.65 -0.17 20.80
C ALA A 61 -9.56 -1.09 21.64
N GLY A 62 -9.37 -1.14 22.96
CA GLY A 62 -10.15 -1.92 23.91
C GLY A 62 -10.31 -3.38 23.49
N PRO A 63 -11.55 -3.88 23.32
CA PRO A 63 -11.79 -5.28 22.97
C PRO A 63 -11.25 -5.70 21.60
N LEU A 64 -10.91 -4.74 20.72
CA LEU A 64 -10.31 -5.02 19.42
C LEU A 64 -8.78 -5.16 19.47
N ALA A 65 -8.14 -4.76 20.56
CA ALA A 65 -6.67 -4.77 20.66
C ALA A 65 -6.04 -6.14 20.38
N PRO A 66 -6.58 -7.29 20.85
CA PRO A 66 -6.02 -8.60 20.51
C PRO A 66 -6.10 -8.91 19.01
N LEU A 67 -7.14 -8.44 18.31
CA LEU A 67 -7.27 -8.63 16.87
C LEU A 67 -6.28 -7.75 16.09
N LEU A 68 -6.06 -6.51 16.54
CA LEU A 68 -5.07 -5.62 15.92
C LEU A 68 -3.62 -6.02 16.20
N ALA A 69 -3.40 -6.86 17.22
CA ALA A 69 -2.10 -7.43 17.55
C ALA A 69 -1.79 -8.74 16.81
N ASP A 70 -2.78 -9.39 16.20
CA ASP A 70 -2.61 -10.63 15.42
C ASP A 70 -1.97 -10.29 14.05
N ASP A 71 -0.74 -10.76 13.82
CA ASP A 71 0.03 -10.48 12.60
C ASP A 71 -0.62 -11.02 11.31
N GLN A 72 -1.58 -11.94 11.42
CA GLN A 72 -2.32 -12.43 10.27
C GLN A 72 -3.51 -11.52 9.89
N VAL A 73 -3.95 -10.63 10.78
CA VAL A 73 -5.11 -9.77 10.56
C VAL A 73 -4.72 -8.57 9.71
N THR A 74 -5.46 -8.35 8.62
CA THR A 74 -5.30 -7.19 7.72
C THR A 74 -6.39 -6.13 7.95
N ASP A 75 -7.59 -6.57 8.30
CA ASP A 75 -8.76 -5.71 8.44
C ASP A 75 -9.63 -6.17 9.62
N VAL A 76 -10.11 -5.21 10.41
CA VAL A 76 -11.10 -5.41 11.49
C VAL A 76 -12.24 -4.42 11.26
N LEU A 77 -13.44 -4.92 11.01
CA LEU A 77 -14.64 -4.11 10.80
C LEU A 77 -15.60 -4.30 11.97
N VAL A 78 -16.19 -3.21 12.44
CA VAL A 78 -17.25 -3.21 13.45
C VAL A 78 -18.49 -2.60 12.83
N ASN A 79 -19.54 -3.41 12.68
CA ASN A 79 -20.81 -3.01 12.09
C ASN A 79 -21.89 -2.99 13.18
N GLY A 80 -22.01 -1.88 13.91
CA GLY A 80 -22.79 -1.86 15.14
C GLY A 80 -22.14 -2.76 16.18
N ARG A 81 -22.74 -3.92 16.49
CA ARG A 81 -22.21 -4.87 17.46
C ARG A 81 -21.44 -6.04 16.84
N GLU A 82 -21.54 -6.22 15.53
CA GLU A 82 -20.90 -7.34 14.85
C GLU A 82 -19.45 -7.01 14.48
N VAL A 83 -18.54 -7.94 14.74
CA VAL A 83 -17.12 -7.80 14.39
C VAL A 83 -16.75 -8.77 13.28
N TRP A 84 -16.10 -8.25 12.26
CA TRP A 84 -15.61 -8.99 11.09
C TRP A 84 -14.10 -8.80 10.97
N VAL A 85 -13.41 -9.84 10.55
CA VAL A 85 -11.94 -9.84 10.42
C VAL A 85 -11.54 -10.46 9.09
N ASP A 86 -10.62 -9.82 8.38
CA ASP A 86 -9.91 -10.42 7.24
C ASP A 86 -8.49 -10.80 7.66
N ARG A 87 -8.06 -11.99 7.25
CA ARG A 87 -6.68 -12.52 7.40
C ARG A 87 -6.03 -12.82 6.05
N GLY A 88 -6.45 -12.14 4.99
CA GLY A 88 -6.04 -12.34 3.60
C GLY A 88 -6.91 -13.32 2.79
N GLN A 89 -7.90 -13.96 3.42
CA GLN A 89 -8.81 -14.95 2.80
C GLN A 89 -10.25 -14.43 2.66
N GLY A 90 -10.48 -13.14 2.93
CA GLY A 90 -11.80 -12.53 2.96
C GLY A 90 -12.37 -12.40 4.38
N LEU A 91 -13.40 -11.55 4.49
CA LEU A 91 -14.03 -11.21 5.77
C LEU A 91 -14.76 -12.40 6.40
N ARG A 92 -14.49 -12.63 7.69
CA ARG A 92 -15.17 -13.64 8.51
C ARG A 92 -15.66 -13.01 9.81
N ARG A 93 -16.90 -13.33 10.21
CA ARG A 93 -17.46 -12.87 11.48
C ARG A 93 -16.75 -13.56 12.65
N VAL A 94 -16.39 -12.79 13.67
CA VAL A 94 -15.75 -13.28 14.91
C VAL A 94 -16.57 -12.89 16.12
N ARG A 95 -16.44 -13.65 17.22
CA ARG A 95 -17.10 -13.31 18.49
C ARG A 95 -16.16 -12.44 19.32
N VAL A 96 -16.44 -11.14 19.34
CA VAL A 96 -15.81 -10.17 20.24
C VAL A 96 -16.92 -9.32 20.85
N ASP A 97 -16.92 -9.19 22.17
CA ASP A 97 -17.88 -8.34 22.86
C ASP A 97 -17.41 -6.89 22.83
N VAL A 98 -17.99 -6.11 21.92
CA VAL A 98 -17.74 -4.66 21.79
C VAL A 98 -18.76 -3.81 22.57
N GLY A 99 -19.64 -4.46 23.35
CA GLY A 99 -20.73 -3.78 24.04
C GLY A 99 -21.87 -3.37 23.11
N GLY A 100 -22.65 -2.37 23.54
CA GLY A 100 -23.75 -1.80 22.76
C GLY A 100 -23.30 -0.72 21.76
N PRO A 101 -24.22 -0.20 20.95
CA PRO A 101 -23.92 0.90 20.02
C PRO A 101 -23.21 2.10 20.68
N ASP A 102 -23.60 2.47 21.89
CA ASP A 102 -22.94 3.58 22.61
C ASP A 102 -21.51 3.27 23.04
N ASP A 103 -21.19 2.01 23.33
CA ASP A 103 -19.81 1.59 23.63
C ASP A 103 -18.93 1.70 22.39
N VAL A 104 -19.47 1.30 21.24
CA VAL A 104 -18.79 1.38 19.94
C VAL A 104 -18.60 2.83 19.51
N ARG A 105 -19.61 3.70 19.74
CA ARG A 105 -19.48 5.15 19.58
C ARG A 105 -18.34 5.70 20.44
N ARG A 106 -18.31 5.38 21.75
CA ARG A 106 -17.23 5.82 22.65
C ARG A 106 -15.86 5.30 22.24
N LEU A 107 -15.77 4.08 21.73
CA LEU A 107 -14.55 3.51 21.17
C LEU A 107 -14.08 4.31 19.94
N ALA A 108 -14.96 4.56 18.98
CA ALA A 108 -14.64 5.35 17.78
C ALA A 108 -14.18 6.77 18.13
N GLN A 109 -14.89 7.46 19.03
CA GLN A 109 -14.55 8.81 19.47
C GLN A 109 -13.20 8.87 20.17
N ARG A 110 -12.91 7.90 21.04
CA ARG A 110 -11.61 7.79 21.72
C ARG A 110 -10.47 7.59 20.73
N LEU A 111 -10.63 6.67 19.78
CA LEU A 111 -9.60 6.40 18.77
C LEU A 111 -9.38 7.62 17.85
N ALA A 112 -10.45 8.31 17.45
CA ALA A 112 -10.35 9.54 16.67
C ALA A 112 -9.64 10.66 17.46
N ALA A 113 -10.03 10.87 18.72
CA ALA A 113 -9.44 11.89 19.58
C ALA A 113 -7.95 11.66 19.84
N ALA A 114 -7.53 10.41 20.04
CA ALA A 114 -6.11 10.04 20.17
C ALA A 114 -5.28 10.40 18.91
N CYS A 115 -5.93 10.60 17.77
CA CYS A 115 -5.31 11.01 16.51
C CYS A 115 -5.54 12.51 16.19
N GLY A 116 -6.02 13.30 17.16
CA GLY A 116 -6.35 14.72 16.96
C GLY A 116 -7.54 14.95 16.02
N ARG A 117 -8.43 13.96 15.88
CA ARG A 117 -9.63 14.04 15.05
C ARG A 117 -10.88 14.18 15.90
N ARG A 118 -11.80 15.01 15.43
CA ARG A 118 -13.12 15.21 16.02
C ARG A 118 -14.10 14.22 15.40
N LEU A 119 -14.91 13.58 16.24
CA LEU A 119 -15.96 12.66 15.85
C LEU A 119 -17.14 12.83 16.82
N ASP A 120 -18.22 13.43 16.36
CA ASP A 120 -19.43 13.69 17.15
C ASP A 120 -20.65 13.88 16.23
N ASP A 121 -21.78 14.32 16.77
CA ASP A 121 -23.00 14.48 15.95
C ASP A 121 -22.90 15.62 14.93
N GLY A 122 -22.00 16.59 15.14
CA GLY A 122 -21.71 17.66 14.17
C GLY A 122 -20.69 17.25 13.10
N GLN A 123 -19.78 16.32 13.43
CA GLN A 123 -18.85 15.68 12.51
C GLN A 123 -18.99 14.15 12.60
N PRO A 124 -19.99 13.55 11.92
CA PRO A 124 -20.40 12.16 12.14
C PRO A 124 -19.50 11.14 11.44
N TYR A 125 -18.36 11.55 10.89
CA TYR A 125 -17.35 10.63 10.35
C TYR A 125 -15.94 11.18 10.54
N ALA A 126 -14.97 10.28 10.65
CA ALA A 126 -13.56 10.64 10.78
C ALA A 126 -12.65 9.59 10.17
N ASP A 127 -11.61 10.06 9.48
CA ASP A 127 -10.45 9.29 9.06
C ASP A 127 -9.26 9.62 9.95
N ALA A 128 -8.59 8.60 10.45
CA ALA A 128 -7.50 8.73 11.39
C ALA A 128 -6.43 7.65 11.18
N ARG A 129 -5.24 7.90 11.74
CA ARG A 129 -4.16 6.92 11.75
C ARG A 129 -3.68 6.74 13.19
N LEU A 130 -3.88 5.53 13.70
CA LEU A 130 -3.45 5.17 15.05
C LEU A 130 -1.92 5.18 15.16
N PRO A 131 -1.35 5.31 16.38
CA PRO A 131 0.10 5.37 16.58
C PRO A 131 0.87 4.16 16.02
N ASP A 132 0.24 3.00 15.93
CA ASP A 132 0.82 1.78 15.36
C ASP A 132 0.74 1.72 13.82
N GLY A 133 0.25 2.79 13.19
CA GLY A 133 0.09 2.91 11.74
C GLY A 133 -1.24 2.38 11.19
N THR A 134 -2.09 1.75 12.02
CA THR A 134 -3.41 1.26 11.63
C THR A 134 -4.29 2.42 11.16
N ARG A 135 -4.93 2.27 10.00
CA ARG A 135 -5.90 3.25 9.50
C ARG A 135 -7.25 3.00 10.14
N LEU A 136 -7.89 4.06 10.61
CA LEU A 136 -9.25 4.06 11.12
C LEU A 136 -10.12 4.91 10.21
N HIS A 137 -11.26 4.34 9.79
CA HIS A 137 -12.41 5.10 9.33
C HIS A 137 -13.56 4.83 10.30
N ALA A 138 -14.25 5.86 10.76
CA ALA A 138 -15.41 5.73 11.64
C ALA A 138 -16.58 6.57 11.15
N VAL A 139 -17.80 6.05 11.33
CA VAL A 139 -19.06 6.73 10.97
C VAL A 139 -20.07 6.55 12.10
N LEU A 140 -20.76 7.61 12.50
CA LEU A 140 -21.76 7.64 13.57
C LEU A 140 -23.19 7.82 13.00
N PRO A 141 -24.22 7.35 13.72
CA PRO A 141 -25.61 7.73 13.43
C PRO A 141 -25.82 9.25 13.48
N PRO A 142 -26.73 9.82 12.66
CA PRO A 142 -27.69 9.11 11.80
C PRO A 142 -27.14 8.69 10.42
N VAL A 143 -25.91 9.09 10.05
CA VAL A 143 -25.29 8.71 8.78
C VAL A 143 -25.09 7.18 8.71
N ALA A 144 -24.67 6.59 9.82
CA ALA A 144 -24.59 5.14 9.97
C ALA A 144 -25.95 4.57 10.43
N THR A 145 -26.76 4.09 9.49
CA THR A 145 -28.17 3.73 9.70
C THR A 145 -28.40 2.54 10.64
N GLY A 146 -27.44 1.62 10.74
CA GLY A 146 -27.51 0.43 11.61
C GLY A 146 -26.73 0.54 12.92
N GLY A 147 -26.24 1.74 13.27
CA GLY A 147 -25.36 1.97 14.41
C GLY A 147 -23.96 2.43 13.98
N PRO A 148 -23.08 2.79 14.91
CA PRO A 148 -21.74 3.26 14.56
C PRO A 148 -20.92 2.17 13.86
N TYR A 149 -20.16 2.58 12.86
CA TYR A 149 -19.31 1.71 12.04
C TYR A 149 -17.85 2.10 12.21
N LEU A 150 -16.97 1.11 12.35
CA LEU A 150 -15.52 1.29 12.35
C LEU A 150 -14.88 0.35 11.33
N SER A 151 -13.95 0.88 10.54
CA SER A 151 -13.09 0.10 9.65
C SER A 151 -11.65 0.35 10.05
N LEU A 152 -10.99 -0.67 10.60
CA LEU A 152 -9.59 -0.65 11.00
C LEU A 152 -8.80 -1.49 10.02
N ARG A 153 -7.81 -0.89 9.36
CA ARG A 153 -6.90 -1.61 8.44
C ARG A 153 -5.49 -1.55 8.99
N THR A 154 -4.99 -2.70 9.41
CA THR A 154 -3.66 -2.82 10.02
C THR A 154 -2.59 -2.67 8.94
N PHE A 155 -1.50 -2.01 9.29
CA PHE A 155 -0.33 -1.85 8.43
C PHE A 155 0.83 -2.63 9.04
N ARG A 156 0.81 -3.96 8.90
CA ARG A 156 1.84 -4.83 9.51
C ARG A 156 2.29 -5.98 8.61
N HIS A 157 2.53 -5.70 7.34
CA HIS A 157 3.28 -6.65 6.52
C HIS A 157 4.77 -6.36 6.64
N ARG A 158 5.52 -7.36 7.11
CA ARG A 158 6.96 -7.47 6.81
C ARG A 158 7.14 -7.25 5.30
N PRO A 159 8.06 -6.37 4.87
CA PRO A 159 8.30 -6.18 3.45
C PRO A 159 8.78 -7.48 2.81
N TYR A 160 8.26 -7.77 1.62
CA TYR A 160 8.70 -8.90 0.82
C TYR A 160 9.99 -8.56 0.08
N THR A 161 10.87 -9.54 -0.03
CA THR A 161 11.97 -9.57 -0.97
C THR A 161 11.50 -10.12 -2.32
N LEU A 162 12.25 -9.83 -3.39
CA LEU A 162 11.92 -10.37 -4.71
C LEU A 162 11.97 -11.90 -4.72
N ALA A 163 12.89 -12.50 -3.96
CA ALA A 163 13.00 -13.95 -3.82
C ALA A 163 11.74 -14.56 -3.18
N GLU A 164 11.21 -13.96 -2.11
CA GLU A 164 9.95 -14.42 -1.48
C GLU A 164 8.75 -14.26 -2.44
N LEU A 165 8.69 -13.19 -3.23
CA LEU A 165 7.64 -13.06 -4.27
C LEU A 165 7.75 -14.13 -5.36
N VAL A 166 8.96 -14.62 -5.64
CA VAL A 166 9.17 -15.76 -6.56
C VAL A 166 8.72 -17.07 -5.92
N GLU A 167 9.09 -17.30 -4.66
CA GLU A 167 8.68 -18.48 -3.88
C GLU A 167 7.16 -18.59 -3.75
N HIS A 168 6.48 -17.47 -3.51
CA HIS A 168 5.02 -17.40 -3.46
C HIS A 168 4.33 -17.45 -4.84
N GLY A 169 5.10 -17.55 -5.93
CA GLY A 169 4.57 -17.62 -7.29
C GLY A 169 3.97 -16.33 -7.83
N THR A 170 4.04 -15.22 -7.08
CA THR A 170 3.60 -13.90 -7.52
C THR A 170 4.42 -13.45 -8.72
N VAL A 171 5.74 -13.56 -8.65
CA VAL A 171 6.66 -13.26 -9.75
C VAL A 171 7.23 -14.57 -10.30
N PRO A 172 7.08 -14.91 -11.59
CA PRO A 172 7.75 -16.07 -12.14
C PRO A 172 9.27 -15.93 -12.08
N ALA A 173 9.99 -17.00 -11.71
CA ALA A 173 11.45 -16.98 -11.60
C ALA A 173 12.14 -16.45 -12.87
N VAL A 174 11.60 -16.79 -14.05
CA VAL A 174 12.14 -16.37 -15.36
C VAL A 174 12.12 -14.85 -15.58
N VAL A 175 11.19 -14.12 -14.95
CA VAL A 175 11.06 -12.66 -15.13
C VAL A 175 11.69 -11.86 -13.98
N ALA A 176 12.08 -12.51 -12.87
CA ALA A 176 12.74 -11.82 -11.75
C ALA A 176 14.03 -11.07 -12.16
N PRO A 177 14.93 -11.62 -13.00
CA PRO A 177 16.09 -10.87 -13.49
C PRO A 177 15.72 -9.63 -14.31
N LEU A 178 14.60 -9.67 -15.05
CA LEU A 178 14.09 -8.50 -15.78
C LEU A 178 13.67 -7.37 -14.84
N LEU A 179 12.99 -7.69 -13.74
CA LEU A 179 12.63 -6.67 -12.75
C LEU A 179 13.86 -6.05 -12.09
N GLY A 180 14.87 -6.88 -11.75
CA GLY A 180 16.14 -6.39 -11.25
C GLY A 180 16.86 -5.47 -12.25
N ALA A 181 16.86 -5.86 -13.54
CA ALA A 181 17.46 -5.06 -14.61
C ALA A 181 16.77 -3.70 -14.79
N VAL A 182 15.43 -3.64 -14.70
CA VAL A 182 14.67 -2.37 -14.75
C VAL A 182 15.11 -1.41 -13.64
N VAL A 183 15.25 -1.91 -12.41
CA VAL A 183 15.68 -1.09 -11.25
C VAL A 183 17.13 -0.63 -11.41
N ALA A 184 18.03 -1.55 -11.77
CA ALA A 184 19.46 -1.29 -11.95
C ALA A 184 19.73 -0.28 -13.08
N ALA A 185 18.99 -0.40 -14.20
CA ALA A 185 19.07 0.52 -15.34
C ALA A 185 18.44 1.90 -15.07
N ARG A 186 17.87 2.12 -13.88
CA ARG A 186 17.17 3.37 -13.52
C ARG A 186 16.05 3.71 -14.53
N LEU A 187 15.37 2.71 -15.08
CA LEU A 187 14.18 2.95 -15.89
C LEU A 187 13.04 3.35 -14.96
N ALA A 188 12.35 4.44 -15.28
CA ALA A 188 11.17 4.83 -14.52
C ALA A 188 10.00 3.90 -14.84
N TYR A 189 9.26 3.52 -13.81
CA TYR A 189 8.21 2.51 -13.94
C TYR A 189 6.96 2.81 -13.11
N LEU A 190 5.81 2.43 -13.65
CA LEU A 190 4.55 2.40 -12.90
C LEU A 190 4.13 0.95 -12.64
N VAL A 191 3.74 0.67 -11.40
CA VAL A 191 3.04 -0.57 -11.05
C VAL A 191 1.53 -0.33 -11.13
N VAL A 192 0.84 -1.09 -11.97
CA VAL A 192 -0.58 -0.94 -12.24
C VAL A 192 -1.37 -2.19 -11.89
N GLY A 193 -2.65 -2.01 -11.56
CA GLY A 193 -3.56 -3.09 -11.18
C GLY A 193 -4.75 -2.60 -10.37
N GLY A 194 -5.76 -3.46 -10.24
CA GLY A 194 -6.96 -3.19 -9.43
C GLY A 194 -6.67 -3.08 -7.93
N THR A 195 -7.70 -2.78 -7.14
CA THR A 195 -7.60 -2.73 -5.67
C THR A 195 -7.20 -4.10 -5.11
N GLY A 196 -6.25 -4.13 -4.17
CA GLY A 196 -5.79 -5.37 -3.53
C GLY A 196 -4.99 -6.33 -4.44
N SER A 197 -4.59 -5.90 -5.63
CA SER A 197 -3.77 -6.68 -6.58
C SER A 197 -2.31 -6.86 -6.16
N GLY A 198 -1.83 -6.07 -5.20
CA GLY A 198 -0.44 -6.11 -4.72
C GLY A 198 0.49 -5.04 -5.31
N LYS A 199 -0.04 -3.94 -5.86
CA LYS A 199 0.78 -2.85 -6.43
C LYS A 199 1.86 -2.34 -5.47
N THR A 200 1.44 -1.90 -4.27
CA THR A 200 2.32 -1.39 -3.22
C THR A 200 3.34 -2.44 -2.78
N THR A 201 2.95 -3.72 -2.72
CA THR A 201 3.84 -4.83 -2.37
C THR A 201 4.95 -5.00 -3.41
N LEU A 202 4.60 -5.06 -4.70
CA LEU A 202 5.59 -5.18 -5.77
C LEU A 202 6.49 -3.94 -5.82
N LEU A 203 5.92 -2.73 -5.74
CA LEU A 203 6.69 -1.49 -5.71
C LEU A 203 7.69 -1.48 -4.56
N GLY A 204 7.26 -1.73 -3.32
CA GLY A 204 8.13 -1.77 -2.15
C GLY A 204 9.22 -2.84 -2.25
N THR A 205 8.92 -3.98 -2.87
CA THR A 205 9.90 -5.05 -3.11
C THR A 205 10.98 -4.60 -4.08
N LEU A 206 10.60 -3.96 -5.19
CA LEU A 206 11.55 -3.48 -6.20
C LEU A 206 12.42 -2.32 -5.70
N LEU A 207 11.86 -1.46 -4.84
CA LEU A 207 12.62 -0.41 -4.18
C LEU A 207 13.69 -0.97 -3.21
N GLY A 208 13.51 -2.19 -2.71
CA GLY A 208 14.55 -2.90 -1.95
C GLY A 208 15.73 -3.38 -2.80
N LEU A 209 15.62 -3.36 -4.14
CA LEU A 209 16.70 -3.70 -5.07
C LEU A 209 17.52 -2.47 -5.50
N VAL A 210 17.10 -1.27 -5.10
CA VAL A 210 17.84 -0.03 -5.35
C VAL A 210 19.20 -0.11 -4.64
N PRO A 211 20.31 0.34 -5.28
CA PRO A 211 21.62 0.32 -4.63
C PRO A 211 21.63 1.09 -3.31
N PRO A 212 22.28 0.57 -2.24
CA PRO A 212 22.25 1.17 -0.90
C PRO A 212 22.87 2.58 -0.82
N THR A 213 23.60 2.99 -1.86
CA THR A 213 24.19 4.32 -2.01
C THR A 213 23.20 5.37 -2.51
N GLU A 214 22.01 4.97 -2.98
CA GLU A 214 20.99 5.85 -3.52
C GLU A 214 19.94 6.22 -2.47
N ARG A 215 19.54 7.48 -2.41
CA ARG A 215 18.49 7.97 -1.50
C ARG A 215 17.11 7.84 -2.14
N ILE A 216 16.20 7.15 -1.45
CA ILE A 216 14.80 7.01 -1.87
C ILE A 216 13.92 7.98 -1.07
N VAL A 217 13.16 8.82 -1.76
CA VAL A 217 12.12 9.67 -1.16
C VAL A 217 10.74 9.17 -1.59
N LEU A 218 9.97 8.71 -0.61
CA LEU A 218 8.61 8.21 -0.79
C LEU A 218 7.62 9.35 -0.52
N VAL A 219 6.63 9.51 -1.40
CA VAL A 219 5.54 10.46 -1.25
C VAL A 219 4.23 9.67 -1.27
N GLU A 220 3.51 9.67 -0.15
CA GLU A 220 2.34 8.81 0.04
C GLU A 220 1.20 9.57 0.71
N ASP A 221 -0.04 9.21 0.41
CA ASP A 221 -1.17 9.79 1.14
C ASP A 221 -1.24 9.33 2.57
N ALA A 222 -0.97 8.05 2.74
CA ALA A 222 -0.77 7.45 4.03
C ALA A 222 0.36 6.44 3.87
N ALA A 223 1.45 6.62 4.64
CA ALA A 223 2.68 5.89 4.43
C ALA A 223 2.50 4.37 4.55
N GLU A 224 2.51 3.64 3.43
CA GLU A 224 2.37 2.18 3.32
C GLU A 224 3.71 1.52 3.00
N LEU A 225 4.51 2.17 2.15
CA LEU A 225 5.74 1.62 1.62
C LEU A 225 6.80 1.54 2.71
N ARG A 226 7.41 0.34 2.82
CA ARG A 226 8.50 0.04 3.77
C ARG A 226 9.58 -0.80 3.08
N PRO A 227 10.20 -0.31 1.98
CA PRO A 227 11.23 -1.07 1.28
C PRO A 227 12.39 -1.40 2.22
N VAL A 228 12.97 -2.60 2.06
CA VAL A 228 14.18 -3.01 2.79
C VAL A 228 15.38 -2.29 2.17
N HIS A 229 15.62 -1.05 2.59
CA HIS A 229 16.68 -0.20 2.04
C HIS A 229 17.21 0.75 3.12
N PRO A 230 18.55 0.95 3.24
CA PRO A 230 19.15 1.70 4.34
C PRO A 230 18.86 3.21 4.29
N HIS A 231 18.58 3.78 3.11
CA HIS A 231 18.39 5.22 2.93
C HIS A 231 17.03 5.59 2.34
N VAL A 232 15.98 5.45 3.16
CA VAL A 232 14.59 5.74 2.77
C VAL A 232 14.04 6.87 3.62
N VAL A 233 13.40 7.85 2.98
CA VAL A 233 12.71 8.95 3.66
C VAL A 233 11.27 9.02 3.18
N GLY A 234 10.31 9.02 4.10
CA GLY A 234 8.89 9.08 3.79
C GLY A 234 8.29 10.46 4.04
N LEU A 235 7.54 10.96 3.07
CA LEU A 235 6.65 12.11 3.18
C LEU A 235 5.20 11.61 3.11
N GLN A 236 4.36 12.13 4.00
CA GLN A 236 2.97 11.75 4.08
C GLN A 236 2.04 12.94 3.94
N ALA A 237 1.01 12.81 3.10
CA ALA A 237 -0.03 13.83 2.98
C ALA A 237 -0.75 14.04 4.31
N ARG A 238 -1.28 15.24 4.47
CA ARG A 238 -2.02 15.63 5.66
C ARG A 238 -3.31 16.31 5.24
N THR A 239 -4.45 15.79 5.67
CA THR A 239 -5.72 16.50 5.51
C THR A 239 -5.79 17.68 6.46
N SER A 240 -6.63 18.67 6.13
CA SER A 240 -6.87 19.83 6.99
C SER A 240 -7.18 19.44 8.44
N ASN A 241 -6.83 20.34 9.37
CA ASN A 241 -7.29 20.27 10.75
C ASN A 241 -8.81 20.57 10.84
N VAL A 242 -9.35 20.55 12.06
CA VAL A 242 -10.78 20.82 12.32
C VAL A 242 -11.22 22.22 11.83
N GLU A 243 -10.28 23.16 11.74
CA GLU A 243 -10.49 24.54 11.27
C GLU A 243 -10.30 24.68 9.75
N GLY A 244 -10.07 23.59 9.02
CA GLY A 244 -9.87 23.61 7.57
C GLY A 244 -8.46 23.99 7.12
N ALA A 245 -7.55 24.30 8.05
CA ALA A 245 -6.19 24.76 7.76
C ALA A 245 -5.15 23.62 7.72
N GLY A 246 -4.05 23.86 7.02
CA GLY A 246 -2.86 23.01 7.07
C GLY A 246 -2.92 21.73 6.23
N ALA A 247 -3.80 21.64 5.24
CA ALA A 247 -3.71 20.59 4.24
C ALA A 247 -2.33 20.62 3.55
N VAL A 248 -1.77 19.43 3.33
CA VAL A 248 -0.56 19.21 2.53
C VAL A 248 -0.89 18.04 1.62
N ASP A 249 -1.00 18.30 0.32
CA ASP A 249 -1.37 17.29 -0.66
C ASP A 249 -0.14 16.61 -1.29
N LEU A 250 -0.35 15.63 -2.16
CA LEU A 250 0.75 14.94 -2.83
C LEU A 250 1.55 15.87 -3.75
N THR A 251 0.90 16.83 -4.39
CA THR A 251 1.54 17.82 -5.27
C THR A 251 2.59 18.62 -4.49
N ASP A 252 2.21 19.13 -3.32
CA ASP A 252 3.10 19.83 -2.40
C ASP A 252 4.28 18.95 -1.99
N LEU A 253 4.00 17.70 -1.60
CA LEU A 253 5.04 16.78 -1.14
C LEU A 253 6.00 16.37 -2.24
N VAL A 254 5.53 16.16 -3.47
CA VAL A 254 6.40 15.89 -4.63
C VAL A 254 7.35 17.07 -4.83
N ARG A 255 6.86 18.31 -4.78
CA ARG A 255 7.70 19.51 -4.88
C ARG A 255 8.70 19.65 -3.74
N GLN A 256 8.32 19.28 -2.51
CA GLN A 256 9.26 19.27 -1.39
C GLN A 256 10.30 18.16 -1.54
N ALA A 257 9.90 16.98 -2.00
CA ALA A 257 10.80 15.84 -2.21
C ALA A 257 11.96 16.18 -3.15
N LEU A 258 11.72 16.97 -4.20
CA LEU A 258 12.77 17.42 -5.13
C LEU A 258 13.87 18.27 -4.46
N ARG A 259 13.57 18.92 -3.34
CA ARG A 259 14.55 19.69 -2.55
C ARG A 259 15.33 18.83 -1.56
N MET A 260 15.00 17.54 -1.45
CA MET A 260 15.60 16.60 -0.50
C MET A 260 16.70 15.75 -1.12
N ARG A 261 17.21 16.13 -2.31
CA ARG A 261 18.23 15.42 -3.09
C ARG A 261 17.89 13.94 -3.30
N PRO A 262 16.72 13.59 -3.87
CA PRO A 262 16.36 12.20 -4.10
C PRO A 262 17.17 11.63 -5.28
N ASP A 263 17.76 10.45 -5.11
CA ASP A 263 18.21 9.64 -6.25
C ASP A 263 17.04 8.87 -6.86
N ARG A 264 16.02 8.55 -6.05
CA ARG A 264 14.74 7.95 -6.47
C ARG A 264 13.58 8.72 -5.86
N LEU A 265 12.72 9.27 -6.71
CA LEU A 265 11.44 9.84 -6.31
C LEU A 265 10.34 8.80 -6.53
N VAL A 266 9.55 8.53 -5.50
CA VAL A 266 8.49 7.53 -5.57
C VAL A 266 7.17 8.12 -5.10
N VAL A 267 6.12 7.98 -5.91
CA VAL A 267 4.75 8.32 -5.51
C VAL A 267 3.98 7.03 -5.23
N GLY A 268 3.54 6.85 -3.99
CA GLY A 268 2.89 5.62 -3.53
C GLY A 268 1.69 5.23 -4.37
N GLU A 269 0.81 6.18 -4.70
CA GLU A 269 -0.30 6.01 -5.64
C GLU A 269 -0.63 7.34 -6.31
N CYS A 270 -0.59 7.38 -7.64
CA CYS A 270 -1.00 8.53 -8.44
C CYS A 270 -2.53 8.49 -8.60
N ARG A 271 -3.18 9.54 -8.10
CA ARG A 271 -4.64 9.71 -8.03
C ARG A 271 -5.13 11.11 -8.43
N GLY A 272 -4.22 12.07 -8.61
CA GLY A 272 -4.55 13.44 -8.94
C GLY A 272 -3.48 14.17 -9.75
N ALA A 273 -3.43 15.50 -9.54
CA ALA A 273 -2.55 16.42 -10.25
C ALA A 273 -1.06 16.15 -10.03
N GLU A 274 -0.69 15.46 -8.94
CA GLU A 274 0.70 15.12 -8.61
C GLU A 274 1.40 14.28 -9.70
N VAL A 275 0.63 13.65 -10.60
CA VAL A 275 1.20 12.96 -11.77
C VAL A 275 1.99 13.92 -12.65
N VAL A 276 1.58 15.19 -12.75
CA VAL A 276 2.26 16.21 -13.55
C VAL A 276 3.61 16.56 -12.92
N ASP A 277 3.64 16.77 -11.60
CA ASP A 277 4.90 17.03 -10.90
C ASP A 277 5.84 15.81 -10.91
N LEU A 278 5.30 14.58 -10.82
CA LEU A 278 6.09 13.36 -10.98
C LEU A 278 6.71 13.28 -12.39
N LEU A 279 5.92 13.47 -13.45
CA LEU A 279 6.43 13.46 -14.82
C LEU A 279 7.46 14.58 -15.05
N GLY A 280 7.25 15.76 -14.47
CA GLY A 280 8.23 16.85 -14.49
C GLY A 280 9.54 16.48 -13.79
N ALA A 281 9.47 15.82 -12.63
CA ALA A 281 10.64 15.35 -11.90
C ALA A 281 11.46 14.35 -12.71
N LEU A 282 10.79 13.35 -13.29
CA LEU A 282 11.42 12.31 -14.11
C LEU A 282 12.11 12.89 -15.35
N ASN A 283 11.54 13.94 -15.96
CA ASN A 283 12.15 14.64 -17.10
C ASN A 283 13.28 15.60 -16.72
N THR A 284 13.51 15.87 -15.43
CA THR A 284 14.51 16.85 -14.94
C THR A 284 15.66 16.19 -14.18
N GLY A 285 15.96 14.92 -14.49
CA GLY A 285 17.14 14.22 -13.99
C GLY A 285 16.90 13.30 -12.78
N HIS A 286 15.64 13.09 -12.38
CA HIS A 286 15.28 12.11 -11.35
C HIS A 286 14.99 10.73 -11.96
N ASP A 287 16.00 10.19 -12.67
CA ASP A 287 15.89 8.89 -13.35
C ASP A 287 15.49 7.77 -12.39
N GLY A 288 14.75 6.79 -12.90
CA GLY A 288 14.42 5.58 -12.15
C GLY A 288 13.40 5.79 -11.03
N GLY A 289 12.71 6.94 -11.02
CA GLY A 289 11.55 7.16 -10.17
C GLY A 289 10.40 6.21 -10.51
N ALA A 290 9.49 6.03 -9.57
CA ALA A 290 8.46 5.01 -9.69
C ALA A 290 7.14 5.45 -9.03
N GLY A 291 6.07 4.72 -9.32
CA GLY A 291 4.85 4.87 -8.56
C GLY A 291 3.84 3.78 -8.83
N THR A 292 2.68 3.89 -8.19
CA THR A 292 1.53 3.03 -8.55
C THR A 292 0.41 3.84 -9.19
N LEU A 293 -0.36 3.19 -10.05
CA LEU A 293 -1.52 3.79 -10.70
C LEU A 293 -2.64 2.75 -10.79
N HIS A 294 -3.87 3.14 -10.47
CA HIS A 294 -5.01 2.25 -10.63
C HIS A 294 -5.40 2.13 -12.11
N ALA A 295 -5.15 0.97 -12.69
CA ALA A 295 -5.63 0.59 -14.01
C ALA A 295 -5.91 -0.92 -14.02
N ASN A 296 -7.03 -1.33 -14.64
CA ASN A 296 -7.40 -2.74 -14.70
C ASN A 296 -6.59 -3.50 -15.74
N THR A 297 -6.16 -2.80 -16.79
CA THR A 297 -5.26 -3.34 -17.82
C THR A 297 -4.18 -2.32 -18.17
N PRO A 298 -3.03 -2.77 -18.72
CA PRO A 298 -2.00 -1.85 -19.22
C PRO A 298 -2.50 -0.92 -20.33
N ALA A 299 -3.50 -1.35 -21.12
CA ALA A 299 -4.07 -0.56 -22.20
C ALA A 299 -4.86 0.66 -21.69
N ASP A 300 -5.34 0.62 -20.45
CA ASP A 300 -6.08 1.72 -19.82
C ASP A 300 -5.16 2.83 -19.28
N VAL A 301 -3.85 2.57 -19.16
CA VAL A 301 -2.89 3.48 -18.54
C VAL A 301 -2.83 4.85 -19.23
N PRO A 302 -2.73 4.95 -20.57
CA PRO A 302 -2.72 6.25 -21.24
C PRO A 302 -3.96 7.09 -20.92
N ALA A 303 -5.16 6.51 -20.99
CA ALA A 303 -6.40 7.22 -20.68
C ALA A 303 -6.50 7.63 -19.19
N ARG A 304 -5.97 6.81 -18.28
CA ARG A 304 -5.88 7.18 -16.86
C ARG A 304 -4.92 8.34 -16.63
N LEU A 305 -3.75 8.31 -17.26
CA LEU A 305 -2.81 9.42 -17.21
C LEU A 305 -3.43 10.68 -17.82
N GLU A 306 -4.20 10.57 -18.92
CA GLU A 306 -4.97 11.70 -19.51
C GLU A 306 -5.89 12.35 -18.49
N ALA A 307 -6.70 11.55 -17.80
CA ALA A 307 -7.61 12.05 -16.77
C ALA A 307 -6.87 12.79 -15.64
N LEU A 308 -5.77 12.23 -15.15
CA LEU A 308 -4.97 12.82 -14.07
C LEU A 308 -4.19 14.07 -14.52
N GLY A 309 -3.63 14.02 -15.73
CA GLY A 309 -2.89 15.14 -16.31
C GLY A 309 -3.77 16.36 -16.54
N MET A 310 -5.05 16.15 -16.90
CA MET A 310 -6.03 17.24 -17.01
C MET A 310 -6.27 17.94 -15.66
N LEU A 311 -6.30 17.21 -14.54
CA LEU A 311 -6.41 17.81 -13.20
C LEU A 311 -5.20 18.68 -12.85
N GLY A 312 -4.01 18.31 -13.35
CA GLY A 312 -2.79 19.10 -13.22
C GLY A 312 -2.59 20.16 -14.31
N GLY A 313 -3.59 20.39 -15.18
CA GLY A 313 -3.57 21.46 -16.18
C GLY A 313 -2.77 21.18 -17.46
N LEU A 314 -2.34 19.93 -17.71
CA LEU A 314 -1.70 19.58 -18.97
C LEU A 314 -2.75 19.32 -20.07
N SER A 315 -2.47 19.84 -21.27
CA SER A 315 -3.19 19.39 -22.47
C SER A 315 -2.86 17.93 -22.77
N ARG A 316 -3.77 17.22 -23.44
CA ARG A 316 -3.56 15.82 -23.82
C ARG A 316 -2.24 15.60 -24.57
N ALA A 317 -1.92 16.48 -25.53
CA ALA A 317 -0.67 16.39 -26.30
C ALA A 317 0.57 16.60 -25.43
N ALA A 318 0.55 17.62 -24.55
CA ALA A 318 1.65 17.88 -23.63
C ALA A 318 1.87 16.72 -22.65
N LEU A 319 0.80 16.13 -22.14
CA LEU A 319 0.87 14.96 -21.29
C LEU A 319 1.54 13.77 -21.99
N HIS A 320 1.08 13.38 -23.19
CA HIS A 320 1.68 12.23 -23.88
C HIS A 320 3.16 12.45 -24.19
N ALA A 321 3.55 13.68 -24.56
CA ALA A 321 4.95 14.04 -24.75
C ALA A 321 5.75 13.83 -23.45
N GLN A 322 5.24 14.31 -22.31
CA GLN A 322 5.90 14.11 -21.02
C GLN A 322 5.96 12.64 -20.59
N VAL A 323 4.87 11.87 -20.79
CA VAL A 323 4.81 10.44 -20.46
C VAL A 323 5.83 9.66 -21.26
N LEU A 324 5.91 9.88 -22.58
CA LEU A 324 6.84 9.17 -23.45
C LEU A 324 8.31 9.52 -23.18
N ALA A 325 8.59 10.72 -22.67
CA ALA A 325 9.93 11.12 -22.26
C ALA A 325 10.30 10.59 -20.86
N ALA A 326 9.36 10.58 -19.92
CA ALA A 326 9.61 10.28 -18.51
C ALA A 326 9.49 8.80 -18.14
N LEU A 327 8.50 8.08 -18.69
CA LEU A 327 8.11 6.75 -18.23
C LEU A 327 8.41 5.69 -19.29
N GLN A 328 9.12 4.64 -18.89
CA GLN A 328 9.55 3.60 -19.82
C GLN A 328 8.78 2.30 -19.61
N VAL A 329 8.51 1.91 -18.36
CA VAL A 329 8.01 0.56 -18.04
C VAL A 329 6.68 0.58 -17.28
N ILE A 330 5.77 -0.31 -17.66
CA ILE A 330 4.52 -0.60 -16.95
C ILE A 330 4.57 -2.04 -16.44
N LEU A 331 4.46 -2.20 -15.12
CA LEU A 331 4.40 -3.51 -14.44
C LEU A 331 2.95 -3.76 -14.01
N HIS A 332 2.32 -4.78 -14.58
CA HIS A 332 0.91 -5.04 -14.32
C HIS A 332 0.72 -6.23 -13.39
N VAL A 333 0.09 -5.99 -12.25
CA VAL A 333 -0.28 -7.01 -11.26
C VAL A 333 -1.78 -7.21 -11.18
N ARG A 334 -2.20 -8.44 -10.90
CA ARG A 334 -3.61 -8.83 -10.81
C ARG A 334 -3.82 -9.81 -9.67
N ARG A 335 -5.02 -9.77 -9.07
CA ARG A 335 -5.50 -10.81 -8.15
C ARG A 335 -6.22 -11.91 -8.95
N THR A 336 -5.79 -13.14 -8.80
CA THR A 336 -6.41 -14.37 -9.31
C THR A 336 -7.08 -15.13 -8.15
N GLY A 337 -7.82 -16.20 -8.47
CA GLY A 337 -8.29 -17.14 -7.44
C GLY A 337 -7.15 -17.85 -6.68
N SER A 338 -5.95 -17.90 -7.27
CA SER A 338 -4.76 -18.55 -6.69
C SER A 338 -3.81 -17.58 -5.98
N GLY A 339 -4.09 -16.28 -5.94
CA GLY A 339 -3.24 -15.29 -5.26
C GLY A 339 -3.03 -14.02 -6.07
N ARG A 340 -1.93 -13.32 -5.82
CA ARG A 340 -1.53 -12.12 -6.56
C ARG A 340 -0.43 -12.50 -7.54
N VAL A 341 -0.51 -12.03 -8.78
CA VAL A 341 0.45 -12.38 -9.84
C VAL A 341 0.90 -11.15 -10.62
N LEU A 342 2.18 -11.12 -11.00
CA LEU A 342 2.67 -10.26 -12.09
C LEU A 342 2.20 -10.87 -13.41
N GLU A 343 1.36 -10.12 -14.13
CA GLU A 343 0.70 -10.53 -15.37
C GLU A 343 1.52 -10.15 -16.60
N SER A 344 2.10 -8.95 -16.61
CA SER A 344 2.91 -8.48 -17.74
C SER A 344 3.92 -7.40 -17.37
N VAL A 345 5.01 -7.35 -18.13
CA VAL A 345 5.96 -6.22 -18.19
C VAL A 345 5.80 -5.59 -19.57
N SER A 346 5.49 -4.31 -19.62
CA SER A 346 5.20 -3.59 -20.86
C SER A 346 6.04 -2.33 -20.97
N VAL A 347 6.20 -1.84 -22.20
CA VAL A 347 6.86 -0.56 -22.50
C VAL A 347 5.86 0.44 -23.07
N LEU A 348 6.11 1.72 -22.81
CA LEU A 348 5.40 2.82 -23.46
C LEU A 348 6.08 3.16 -24.79
N ARG A 349 5.28 3.41 -25.84
CA ARG A 349 5.78 3.86 -27.15
C ARG A 349 4.80 4.83 -27.80
N PRO A 350 5.26 5.72 -28.70
CA PRO A 350 4.37 6.50 -29.53
C PRO A 350 3.59 5.59 -30.51
N ALA A 351 2.34 5.96 -30.79
CA ALA A 351 1.49 5.36 -31.80
C ALA A 351 0.71 6.40 -32.62
N GLY A 352 0.51 6.09 -33.90
CA GLY A 352 -0.18 6.94 -34.87
C GLY A 352 0.56 8.24 -35.18
N GLU A 353 -0.02 9.06 -36.04
CA GLU A 353 0.54 10.36 -36.48
C GLU A 353 0.60 11.39 -35.35
N ARG A 354 -0.26 11.25 -34.33
CA ARG A 354 -0.31 12.14 -33.17
C ARG A 354 0.65 11.73 -32.05
N HIS A 355 1.47 10.70 -32.27
CA HIS A 355 2.43 10.17 -31.30
C HIS A 355 1.84 9.95 -29.89
N LEU A 356 0.61 9.46 -29.82
CA LEU A 356 -0.04 9.18 -28.53
C LEU A 356 0.65 7.99 -27.86
N ALA A 357 0.79 8.05 -26.54
CA ALA A 357 1.38 6.96 -25.79
C ALA A 357 0.50 5.70 -25.87
N THR A 358 1.09 4.57 -26.23
CA THR A 358 0.47 3.25 -26.16
C THR A 358 1.37 2.29 -25.37
N VAL A 359 0.75 1.27 -24.79
CA VAL A 359 1.44 0.29 -23.95
C VAL A 359 1.56 -1.04 -24.70
N VAL A 360 2.78 -1.53 -24.87
CA VAL A 360 3.06 -2.77 -25.61
C VAL A 360 3.80 -3.76 -24.72
N PRO A 361 3.34 -5.03 -24.65
CA PRO A 361 3.95 -6.04 -23.77
C PRO A 361 5.37 -6.39 -24.24
N ALA A 362 6.35 -6.26 -23.36
CA ALA A 362 7.68 -6.85 -23.54
C ALA A 362 7.70 -8.31 -23.06
N TRP A 363 6.87 -8.63 -22.06
CA TRP A 363 6.67 -9.99 -21.58
C TRP A 363 5.26 -10.15 -20.98
N ARG A 364 4.67 -11.33 -21.14
CA ARG A 364 3.40 -11.74 -20.52
C ARG A 364 3.57 -13.08 -19.83
N ARG A 365 2.90 -13.24 -18.68
CA ARG A 365 2.95 -14.48 -17.88
C ARG A 365 2.63 -15.74 -18.67
N VAL A 366 1.60 -15.69 -19.52
CA VAL A 366 1.13 -16.87 -20.28
C VAL A 366 1.83 -17.00 -21.63
N HIS A 367 2.19 -15.88 -22.29
CA HIS A 367 2.66 -15.88 -23.69
C HIS A 367 4.17 -15.69 -23.82
N GLY A 368 4.89 -15.45 -22.71
CA GLY A 368 6.32 -15.17 -22.72
C GLY A 368 6.63 -13.81 -23.36
N THR A 369 7.72 -13.76 -24.11
CA THR A 369 8.23 -12.56 -24.80
C THR A 369 7.15 -11.92 -25.70
N GLY A 370 7.00 -10.60 -25.63
CA GLY A 370 6.06 -9.84 -26.45
C GLY A 370 6.75 -8.89 -27.43
N SER A 371 5.97 -8.22 -28.27
CA SER A 371 6.48 -7.31 -29.32
C SER A 371 7.22 -6.08 -28.79
N GLY A 372 7.12 -5.77 -27.50
CA GLY A 372 7.89 -4.73 -26.82
C GLY A 372 9.26 -5.17 -26.32
N ALA A 373 9.63 -6.45 -26.45
CA ALA A 373 10.84 -7.00 -25.85
C ALA A 373 12.12 -6.37 -26.38
N ALA A 374 12.25 -6.23 -27.71
CA ALA A 374 13.40 -5.59 -28.34
C ALA A 374 13.56 -4.12 -27.91
N VAL A 375 12.45 -3.41 -27.68
CA VAL A 375 12.46 -2.03 -27.19
C VAL A 375 12.97 -2.00 -25.75
N LEU A 376 12.46 -2.85 -24.88
CA LEU A 376 12.92 -2.91 -23.49
C LEU A 376 14.39 -3.33 -23.39
N ALA A 377 14.83 -4.31 -24.20
CA ALA A 377 16.22 -4.73 -24.26
C ALA A 377 17.16 -3.58 -24.66
N ARG A 378 16.74 -2.75 -25.63
CA ARG A 378 17.49 -1.57 -26.04
C ARG A 378 17.58 -0.52 -24.93
N LEU A 379 16.46 -0.22 -24.26
CA LEU A 379 16.43 0.73 -23.15
C LEU A 379 17.37 0.30 -22.00
N LEU A 380 17.44 -1.00 -21.71
CA LEU A 380 18.38 -1.54 -20.72
C LEU A 380 19.84 -1.36 -21.18
N ALA A 381 20.14 -1.70 -22.45
CA ALA A 381 21.48 -1.60 -23.01
C ALA A 381 21.98 -0.15 -23.07
N GLU A 382 21.12 0.81 -23.42
CA GLU A 382 21.43 2.25 -23.40
C GLU A 382 21.81 2.75 -22.01
N ARG A 383 21.37 2.05 -20.96
CA ARG A 383 21.71 2.32 -19.55
C ARG A 383 22.84 1.44 -19.03
N GLY A 384 23.53 0.70 -19.91
CA GLY A 384 24.65 -0.18 -19.55
C GLY A 384 24.25 -1.47 -18.85
N THR A 385 22.95 -1.81 -18.83
CA THR A 385 22.44 -3.02 -18.17
C THR A 385 22.17 -4.11 -19.21
N PRO A 386 22.76 -5.32 -19.07
CA PRO A 386 22.51 -6.41 -20.00
C PRO A 386 21.04 -6.82 -20.03
N ALA A 387 20.48 -7.04 -21.22
CA ALA A 387 19.12 -7.50 -21.39
C ALA A 387 18.99 -8.98 -20.92
N PRO A 388 18.07 -9.29 -19.98
CA PRO A 388 17.89 -10.67 -19.54
C PRO A 388 17.32 -11.58 -20.64
N SER A 389 17.65 -12.86 -20.59
CA SER A 389 17.28 -13.86 -21.61
C SER A 389 15.78 -13.99 -21.85
N VAL A 390 14.94 -13.61 -20.88
CA VAL A 390 13.48 -13.59 -21.03
C VAL A 390 12.98 -12.57 -22.07
N LEU A 391 13.84 -11.61 -22.47
CA LEU A 391 13.57 -10.67 -23.56
C LEU A 391 14.12 -11.15 -24.91
N ALA A 392 14.87 -12.26 -24.94
CA ALA A 392 15.30 -12.85 -26.19
C ALA A 392 14.07 -13.42 -26.92
N ASP A 393 14.10 -13.31 -28.26
CA ASP A 393 13.06 -13.82 -29.15
C ASP A 393 12.79 -15.30 -28.80
N PRO A 394 11.53 -15.74 -28.64
CA PRO A 394 11.28 -17.17 -28.59
C PRO A 394 11.73 -17.69 -29.94
N ALA A 395 12.78 -18.50 -29.95
CA ALA A 395 13.24 -19.18 -31.17
C ALA A 395 12.01 -19.68 -31.94
N PRO A 396 11.93 -19.48 -33.27
CA PRO A 396 10.75 -19.85 -34.02
C PRO A 396 10.47 -21.31 -33.72
N VAL A 397 9.28 -21.58 -33.16
CA VAL A 397 8.78 -22.94 -32.98
C VAL A 397 8.94 -23.60 -34.34
N ARG A 398 9.89 -24.53 -34.46
CA ARG A 398 10.00 -25.35 -35.66
C ARG A 398 8.69 -26.10 -35.75
N SER A 399 7.80 -25.61 -36.60
CA SER A 399 6.62 -26.33 -37.03
C SER A 399 7.13 -27.57 -37.73
N GLY A 400 7.19 -28.67 -36.99
CA GLY A 400 7.35 -30.01 -37.54
C GLY A 400 6.11 -30.38 -38.33
N VAL A 401 5.89 -29.71 -39.47
CA VAL A 401 5.02 -30.22 -40.53
C VAL A 401 5.92 -31.07 -41.41
N GLY A 402 6.04 -32.34 -41.04
CA GLY A 402 6.49 -33.35 -41.97
C GLY A 402 5.43 -33.48 -43.07
N ALA A 403 5.76 -33.00 -44.27
CA ALA A 403 5.11 -33.37 -45.51
C ALA A 403 6.11 -34.23 -46.34
N PRO A 404 5.60 -35.19 -47.12
CA PRO A 404 6.16 -36.54 -47.22
C PRO A 404 7.24 -36.67 -48.31
N PRO A 405 8.06 -37.74 -48.30
CA PRO A 405 8.89 -38.06 -49.44
C PRO A 405 8.02 -38.57 -50.59
N SER A 406 8.01 -37.82 -51.68
CA SER A 406 7.63 -38.28 -53.00
C SER A 406 8.57 -39.40 -53.46
N GLY A 407 8.06 -40.61 -53.64
CA GLY A 407 8.81 -41.74 -54.19
C GLY A 407 7.93 -42.59 -55.10
N ARG A 408 8.09 -42.40 -56.42
CA ARG A 408 7.63 -43.34 -57.45
C ARG A 408 8.55 -44.56 -57.47
N GLY A 409 7.99 -45.77 -57.62
CA GLY A 409 8.55 -46.78 -58.53
C GLY A 409 8.68 -48.23 -58.02
N ARG A 410 8.00 -49.13 -58.76
CA ARG A 410 8.21 -50.59 -58.94
C ARG A 410 7.80 -51.46 -57.74
N VAL A 411 7.03 -52.54 -57.87
CA VAL A 411 6.76 -53.52 -58.94
C VAL A 411 5.27 -53.80 -59.04
#